data_AF-A0A9P8S8D2-F1
#
_entry.id   AF-A0A9P8S8D2-F1
#
_cell.length_a   1.000
_cell.length_b   1.000
_cell.length_c   1.000
_cell.angle_alpha   90.00
_cell.angle_beta   90.00
_cell.angle_gamma   90.00
#
_symmetry.space_group_name_H-M   'P 1'
#
loop_
_entity.id
_entity.type
_entity.pdbx_description
1 polymer ?
#
loop_
_entity_poly.entity_id
_entity_poly.type
_entity_poly.pdbx_seq_one_letter_code
_entity_poly.pdbx_strand_id
1 'polypeptide(L)'
;MAEAAKAAARQLPGFRLGQKQVFLPNHVITFLRKEHLPPNEACFQVPLRFTKFDLRDYLWNLYNVEVTKVRSYVKQQPLTQRNSHSRSWYRPQPLKMMTVELAKPFQWPEAPTDLEPWNHELWKMREDLMEKRNEEQINQHKFEIAMRSKEEMSKERRELKGLAERMLRGEVKWDNGVALDPKWDSVLKEAQRKDAAA
;
A
#
# COMPACT_ATOMS: atom_id res chain seq x y z
N MET A 1 22.61 -49.32 2.41
CA MET A 1 21.36 -49.88 1.83
C MET A 1 20.13 -49.66 2.70
N ALA A 2 20.21 -49.73 4.04
CA ALA A 2 19.05 -49.48 4.94
C ALA A 2 18.63 -47.99 5.04
N GLU A 3 19.58 -47.05 4.99
CA GLU A 3 19.32 -45.60 4.97
C GLU A 3 18.55 -45.16 3.71
N ALA A 4 18.92 -45.71 2.54
CA ALA A 4 18.26 -45.42 1.27
C ALA A 4 16.82 -45.97 1.21
N ALA A 5 16.54 -47.10 1.87
CA ALA A 5 15.18 -47.64 1.99
C ALA A 5 14.29 -46.79 2.93
N LYS A 6 14.88 -46.17 3.96
CA LYS A 6 14.20 -45.18 4.82
C LYS A 6 13.91 -43.87 4.08
N ALA A 7 14.80 -43.43 3.20
CA ALA A 7 14.56 -42.27 2.33
C ALA A 7 13.53 -42.56 1.21
N ALA A 8 13.47 -43.81 0.72
CA ALA A 8 12.51 -44.25 -0.30
C ALA A 8 11.10 -44.52 0.25
N ALA A 9 10.97 -44.79 1.55
CA ALA A 9 9.70 -44.69 2.25
C ALA A 9 9.37 -43.20 2.51
N ARG A 10 9.23 -42.39 1.44
CA ARG A 10 8.30 -41.27 1.51
C ARG A 10 7.01 -41.89 1.99
N GLN A 11 6.61 -41.60 3.24
CA GLN A 11 5.36 -42.06 3.80
C GLN A 11 4.32 -41.88 2.72
N LEU A 12 3.65 -42.96 2.31
CA LEU A 12 2.58 -42.83 1.33
C LEU A 12 1.64 -41.76 1.88
N PRO A 13 1.23 -40.78 1.05
CA PRO A 13 0.36 -39.72 1.52
C PRO A 13 -0.86 -40.36 2.21
N GLY A 14 -1.36 -39.73 3.28
CA GLY A 14 -2.61 -40.14 3.96
C GLY A 14 -3.86 -40.03 3.06
N PHE A 15 -3.67 -39.93 1.75
CA PHE A 15 -4.71 -39.79 0.76
C PHE A 15 -4.35 -40.42 -0.58
N ARG A 16 -5.39 -40.72 -1.38
CA ARG A 16 -5.23 -41.27 -2.72
C ARG A 16 -4.72 -40.22 -3.71
N LEU A 17 -3.58 -40.50 -4.34
CA LEU A 17 -3.01 -39.68 -5.41
C LEU A 17 -3.83 -39.80 -6.71
N GLY A 18 -3.83 -38.73 -7.48
CA GLY A 18 -4.43 -38.70 -8.82
C GLY A 18 -3.63 -39.53 -9.82
N GLN A 19 -4.30 -40.02 -10.87
CA GLN A 19 -3.63 -40.75 -11.96
C GLN A 19 -3.06 -39.80 -13.03
N LYS A 20 -3.62 -38.59 -13.15
CA LYS A 20 -3.19 -37.61 -14.15
C LYS A 20 -1.92 -36.91 -13.66
N GLN A 21 -0.81 -37.19 -14.32
CA GLN A 21 0.48 -36.60 -14.00
C GLN A 21 0.62 -35.24 -14.69
N VAL A 22 0.96 -34.21 -13.90
CA VAL A 22 1.25 -32.86 -14.38
C VAL A 22 2.72 -32.56 -14.05
N PHE A 23 3.60 -32.70 -15.05
CA PHE A 23 5.04 -32.53 -14.85
C PHE A 23 5.47 -31.06 -14.71
N LEU A 24 4.79 -30.15 -15.41
CA LEU A 24 5.14 -28.74 -15.50
C LEU A 24 3.93 -27.85 -15.14
N PRO A 25 3.57 -27.74 -13.85
CA PRO A 25 2.45 -26.91 -13.43
C PRO A 25 2.77 -25.41 -13.58
N ASN A 26 1.95 -24.68 -14.33
CA ASN A 26 2.05 -23.21 -14.49
C ASN A 26 1.09 -22.49 -13.52
N HIS A 27 1.13 -22.85 -12.24
CA HIS A 27 0.23 -22.33 -11.22
C HIS A 27 1.01 -21.52 -10.20
N VAL A 28 0.56 -20.30 -9.94
CA VAL A 28 1.08 -19.45 -8.87
C VAL A 28 0.14 -19.55 -7.69
N ILE A 29 0.69 -19.93 -6.53
CA ILE A 29 -0.04 -20.01 -5.26
C ILE A 29 0.63 -19.04 -4.30
N THR A 30 -0.16 -18.16 -3.68
CA THR A 30 0.32 -17.18 -2.71
C THR A 30 -0.10 -17.60 -1.32
N PHE A 31 0.85 -17.74 -0.42
CA PHE A 31 0.57 -17.98 0.99
C PHE A 31 0.24 -16.66 1.68
N LEU A 32 -0.95 -16.57 2.30
CA LEU A 32 -1.48 -15.34 2.90
C LEU A 32 -1.35 -15.39 4.42
N ARG A 33 -0.88 -14.28 5.00
CA ARG A 33 -0.90 -14.04 6.43
C ARG A 33 -2.31 -13.60 6.87
N LYS A 34 -2.90 -14.32 7.83
CA LYS A 34 -4.18 -13.98 8.48
C LYS A 34 -4.04 -14.20 9.98
N GLU A 35 -4.23 -13.13 10.75
CA GLU A 35 -3.96 -13.13 12.19
C GLU A 35 -5.04 -13.84 13.03
N HIS A 36 -6.27 -13.92 12.52
CA HIS A 36 -7.39 -14.57 13.20
C HIS A 36 -7.46 -16.09 12.99
N LEU A 37 -6.57 -16.65 12.15
CA LEU A 37 -6.56 -18.08 11.91
C LEU A 37 -5.79 -18.80 13.03
N PRO A 38 -6.26 -19.98 13.47
CA PRO A 38 -5.48 -20.78 14.40
C PRO A 38 -4.16 -21.25 13.74
N PRO A 39 -3.10 -21.55 14.51
CA PRO A 39 -1.80 -21.98 13.97
C PRO A 39 -1.85 -23.26 13.12
N ASN A 40 -2.91 -24.05 13.27
CA ASN A 40 -3.14 -25.26 12.47
C ASN A 40 -3.71 -24.93 11.08
N GLU A 41 -4.09 -23.68 10.81
CA GLU A 41 -4.72 -23.30 9.55
C GLU A 41 -3.84 -22.34 8.74
N ALA A 42 -3.69 -22.65 7.45
CA ALA A 42 -2.98 -21.81 6.49
C ALA A 42 -3.92 -21.39 5.35
N CYS A 43 -3.83 -20.13 4.92
CA CYS A 43 -4.68 -19.61 3.84
C CYS A 43 -3.86 -19.30 2.59
N PHE A 44 -4.31 -19.78 1.45
CA PHE A 44 -3.67 -19.60 0.16
C PHE A 44 -4.60 -18.92 -0.83
N GLN A 45 -4.08 -17.97 -1.59
CA GLN A 45 -4.70 -17.54 -2.84
C GLN A 45 -4.26 -18.48 -3.95
N VAL A 46 -5.22 -19.07 -4.64
CA VAL A 46 -5.00 -20.06 -5.70
C VAL A 46 -5.68 -19.63 -7.00
N PRO A 47 -5.27 -20.19 -8.15
CA PRO A 47 -5.99 -19.97 -9.40
C PRO A 47 -7.46 -20.44 -9.31
N LEU A 48 -8.36 -19.78 -10.05
CA LEU A 48 -9.80 -20.08 -9.97
C LEU A 48 -10.14 -21.55 -10.33
N ARG A 49 -9.38 -22.12 -11.26
CA ARG A 49 -9.52 -23.51 -11.74
C ARG A 49 -9.00 -24.57 -10.76
N PHE A 50 -8.24 -24.17 -9.74
CA PHE A 50 -7.58 -25.08 -8.82
C PHE A 50 -8.58 -25.79 -7.92
N THR A 51 -8.53 -27.11 -7.78
CA THR A 51 -9.45 -27.87 -6.92
C THR A 51 -8.87 -28.11 -5.53
N LYS A 52 -9.72 -28.55 -4.58
CA LYS A 52 -9.27 -28.89 -3.22
C LYS A 52 -8.27 -30.05 -3.23
N PHE A 53 -8.45 -30.99 -4.14
CA PHE A 53 -7.55 -32.14 -4.30
C PHE A 53 -6.22 -31.70 -4.91
N ASP A 54 -6.25 -30.80 -5.89
CA ASP A 54 -5.02 -30.25 -6.49
C ASP A 54 -4.17 -29.53 -5.45
N LEU A 55 -4.77 -28.73 -4.56
CA LEU A 55 -3.99 -28.05 -3.52
C LEU A 55 -3.38 -29.01 -2.52
N ARG A 56 -4.12 -30.03 -2.08
CA ARG A 56 -3.58 -31.05 -1.17
C ARG A 56 -2.43 -31.81 -1.82
N ASP A 57 -2.60 -32.24 -3.06
CA ASP A 57 -1.58 -32.93 -3.84
C ASP A 57 -0.35 -32.06 -4.08
N TYR A 58 -0.55 -30.80 -4.43
CA TYR A 58 0.50 -29.82 -4.71
C TYR A 58 1.36 -29.53 -3.46
N LEU A 59 0.73 -29.28 -2.31
CA LEU A 59 1.44 -29.03 -1.05
C LEU A 59 2.23 -30.26 -0.58
N TRP A 60 1.69 -31.46 -0.80
CA TRP A 60 2.39 -32.70 -0.46
C TRP A 60 3.57 -32.97 -1.40
N ASN A 61 3.36 -32.98 -2.72
CA ASN A 61 4.38 -33.38 -3.67
C ASN A 61 5.53 -32.36 -3.83
N LEU A 62 5.23 -31.06 -3.76
CA LEU A 62 6.24 -30.00 -3.96
C LEU A 62 6.83 -29.51 -2.66
N TYR A 63 6.03 -29.35 -1.61
CA TYR A 63 6.45 -28.74 -0.34
C TYR A 63 6.55 -29.73 0.83
N ASN A 64 6.18 -31.01 0.63
CA ASN A 64 6.18 -32.03 1.67
C ASN A 64 5.35 -31.64 2.90
N VAL A 65 4.23 -30.94 2.68
CA VAL A 65 3.31 -30.50 3.73
C VAL A 65 2.07 -31.39 3.73
N GLU A 66 1.82 -32.04 4.86
CA GLU A 66 0.62 -32.83 5.06
C GLU A 66 -0.57 -31.96 5.49
N VAL A 67 -1.70 -32.18 4.83
CA VAL A 67 -2.94 -31.43 5.02
C VAL A 67 -4.08 -32.41 5.28
N THR A 68 -4.80 -32.19 6.37
CA THR A 68 -5.94 -33.03 6.78
C THR A 68 -7.21 -32.65 6.03
N LYS A 69 -7.49 -31.34 5.93
CA LYS A 69 -8.72 -30.82 5.32
C LYS A 69 -8.47 -29.54 4.54
N VAL A 70 -9.20 -29.39 3.42
CA VAL A 70 -9.14 -28.21 2.57
C VAL A 70 -10.53 -27.60 2.44
N ARG A 71 -10.65 -26.32 2.80
CA ARG A 71 -11.83 -25.48 2.59
C ARG A 71 -11.53 -24.48 1.49
N SER A 72 -12.52 -24.17 0.65
CA SER A 72 -12.36 -23.25 -0.46
C SER A 72 -13.55 -22.33 -0.56
N TYR A 73 -13.31 -21.05 -0.80
CA TYR A 73 -14.35 -20.10 -1.15
C TYR A 73 -13.88 -19.19 -2.29
N VAL A 74 -14.83 -18.65 -3.03
CA VAL A 74 -14.58 -17.74 -4.16
C VAL A 74 -15.03 -16.35 -3.74
N LYS A 75 -14.08 -15.43 -3.56
CA LYS A 75 -14.34 -14.04 -3.22
C LYS A 75 -14.65 -13.26 -4.49
N GLN A 76 -15.88 -12.77 -4.61
CA GLN A 76 -16.24 -11.84 -5.69
C GLN A 76 -15.51 -10.50 -5.49
N GLN A 77 -15.09 -9.89 -6.59
CA GLN A 77 -14.51 -8.55 -6.59
C GLN A 77 -15.59 -7.51 -6.94
N PRO A 78 -15.51 -6.28 -6.37
CA PRO A 78 -16.43 -5.21 -6.72
C PRO A 78 -16.30 -4.81 -8.18
N LEU A 79 -17.30 -4.10 -8.71
CA LEU A 79 -17.25 -3.56 -10.07
C LEU A 79 -16.16 -2.49 -10.13
N THR A 80 -15.32 -2.55 -11.16
CA THR A 80 -14.22 -1.61 -11.37
C THR A 80 -14.32 -1.00 -12.77
N GLN A 81 -13.83 0.23 -12.92
CA GLN A 81 -13.66 0.83 -14.25
C GLN A 81 -12.35 0.33 -14.88
N ARG A 82 -12.32 0.16 -16.21
CA ARG A 82 -11.09 -0.22 -16.93
C ARG A 82 -10.03 0.88 -16.92
N ASN A 83 -10.47 2.13 -16.91
CA ASN A 83 -9.65 3.33 -16.84
C ASN A 83 -10.46 4.37 -16.07
N SER A 84 -9.79 5.23 -15.29
CA SER A 84 -10.43 6.30 -14.51
C SER A 84 -11.32 7.23 -15.33
N HIS A 85 -11.11 7.32 -16.64
CA HIS A 85 -11.88 8.17 -17.55
C HIS A 85 -12.89 7.38 -18.41
N SER A 86 -12.93 6.05 -18.28
CA SER A 86 -13.78 5.20 -19.11
C SER A 86 -15.10 4.89 -18.40
N ARG A 87 -16.21 5.11 -19.11
CA ARG A 87 -17.55 4.69 -18.66
C ARG A 87 -17.75 3.16 -18.73
N SER A 88 -16.72 2.40 -19.14
CA SER A 88 -16.75 0.94 -19.20
C SER A 88 -16.47 0.34 -17.83
N TRP A 89 -17.54 -0.06 -17.17
CA TRP A 89 -17.51 -0.84 -15.95
C TRP A 89 -17.44 -2.33 -16.26
N TYR A 90 -16.60 -3.05 -15.55
CA TYR A 90 -16.54 -4.50 -15.63
C TYR A 90 -16.30 -5.09 -14.24
N ARG A 91 -16.65 -6.36 -14.08
CA ARG A 91 -16.33 -7.09 -12.86
C ARG A 91 -15.02 -7.85 -13.10
N PRO A 92 -13.97 -7.60 -12.30
CA PRO A 92 -12.75 -8.39 -12.34
C PRO A 92 -13.00 -9.87 -12.04
N GLN A 93 -12.03 -10.71 -12.42
CA GLN A 93 -12.09 -12.14 -12.12
C GLN A 93 -12.10 -12.35 -10.59
N PRO A 94 -12.98 -13.22 -10.07
CA PRO A 94 -13.03 -13.47 -8.63
C PRO A 94 -11.76 -14.17 -8.14
N LEU A 95 -11.39 -13.90 -6.89
CA LEU A 95 -10.23 -14.51 -6.25
C LEU A 95 -10.65 -15.78 -5.52
N LYS A 96 -9.94 -16.89 -5.78
CA LYS A 96 -10.18 -18.14 -5.05
C LYS A 96 -9.23 -18.24 -3.87
N MET A 97 -9.81 -18.39 -2.70
CA MET A 97 -9.08 -18.56 -1.44
C MET A 97 -9.31 -19.97 -0.93
N MET A 98 -8.25 -20.63 -0.50
CA MET A 98 -8.30 -21.94 0.13
C MET A 98 -7.67 -21.88 1.50
N THR A 99 -8.37 -22.39 2.51
CA THR A 99 -7.82 -22.57 3.86
C THR A 99 -7.61 -24.05 4.08
N VAL A 100 -6.39 -24.42 4.45
CA VAL A 100 -5.99 -25.79 4.72
C VAL A 100 -5.78 -25.98 6.22
N GLU A 101 -6.19 -27.13 6.75
CA GLU A 101 -5.86 -27.58 8.08
C GLU A 101 -4.56 -28.42 7.97
N LEU A 102 -3.47 -27.88 8.51
CA LEU A 102 -2.13 -28.47 8.50
C LEU A 102 -2.01 -29.56 9.57
N ALA A 103 -1.28 -30.64 9.26
CA ALA A 103 -0.94 -31.64 10.27
C ALA A 103 0.08 -31.11 11.30
N LYS A 104 0.98 -30.22 10.87
CA LYS A 104 1.94 -29.52 11.73
C LYS A 104 1.55 -28.05 11.85
N PRO A 105 1.45 -27.49 13.06
CA PRO A 105 1.15 -26.08 13.24
C PRO A 105 2.23 -25.21 12.61
N PHE A 106 1.81 -24.08 12.07
CA PHE A 106 2.69 -23.04 11.54
C PHE A 106 2.21 -21.68 12.03
N GLN A 107 3.14 -20.91 12.59
CA GLN A 107 2.92 -19.53 12.99
C GLN A 107 3.82 -18.63 12.16
N TRP A 108 3.25 -17.55 11.61
CA TRP A 108 4.04 -16.55 10.90
C TRP A 108 5.00 -15.85 11.86
N PRO A 109 6.21 -15.49 11.41
CA PRO A 109 7.08 -14.62 12.18
C PRO A 109 6.41 -13.26 12.40
N GLU A 110 6.76 -12.61 13.50
CA GLU A 110 6.34 -11.25 13.76
C GLU A 110 6.83 -10.30 12.66
N ALA A 111 6.04 -9.26 12.39
CA ALA A 111 6.44 -8.28 11.39
C ALA A 111 7.70 -7.54 11.90
N PRO A 112 8.69 -7.27 11.04
CA PRO A 112 9.85 -6.47 11.43
C PRO A 112 9.41 -5.10 11.95
N THR A 113 10.02 -4.65 13.04
CA THR A 113 9.85 -3.28 13.56
C THR A 113 10.55 -2.27 12.67
N ASP A 114 11.73 -2.62 12.16
CA ASP A 114 12.45 -1.83 11.17
C ASP A 114 11.89 -2.09 9.76
N LEU A 115 11.32 -1.05 9.17
CA LEU A 115 10.68 -1.06 7.86
C LEU A 115 11.46 -0.21 6.83
N GLU A 116 12.65 0.28 7.18
CA GLU A 116 13.51 1.07 6.30
C GLU A 116 13.88 0.33 4.98
N PRO A 117 14.18 -0.99 4.98
CA PRO A 117 14.51 -1.71 3.74
C PRO A 117 13.39 -1.69 2.68
N TRP A 118 12.15 -1.44 3.11
CA TRP A 118 10.99 -1.34 2.23
C TRP A 118 10.59 0.11 1.93
N ASN A 119 11.40 1.10 2.32
CA ASN A 119 11.13 2.54 2.16
C ASN A 119 9.74 2.92 2.67
N HIS A 120 9.39 2.43 3.85
CA HIS A 120 8.02 2.52 4.37
C HIS A 120 7.55 3.97 4.58
N GLU A 121 8.44 4.91 4.88
CA GLU A 121 8.10 6.33 4.98
C GLU A 121 7.61 6.91 3.65
N LEU A 122 8.30 6.62 2.54
CA LEU A 122 7.90 7.07 1.21
C LEU A 122 6.59 6.40 0.78
N TRP A 123 6.39 5.14 1.15
CA TRP A 123 5.13 4.44 0.92
C TRP A 123 3.98 5.09 1.69
N LYS A 124 4.16 5.36 2.99
CA LYS A 124 3.17 6.07 3.83
C LYS A 124 2.81 7.44 3.25
N MET A 125 3.82 8.26 2.94
CA MET A 125 3.61 9.58 2.33
C MET A 125 2.81 9.49 1.03
N ARG A 126 3.05 8.44 0.21
CA ARG A 126 2.29 8.22 -1.02
C ARG A 126 0.84 7.83 -0.74
N GLU A 127 0.60 6.89 0.17
CA GLU A 127 -0.75 6.44 0.54
C GLU A 127 -1.56 7.60 1.14
N ASP A 128 -0.96 8.37 2.06
CA ASP A 128 -1.61 9.53 2.69
C ASP A 128 -2.02 10.58 1.65
N LEU A 129 -1.16 10.84 0.65
CA LEU A 129 -1.47 11.75 -0.46
C LEU A 129 -2.59 11.20 -1.37
N MET A 130 -2.60 9.89 -1.62
CA MET A 130 -3.66 9.26 -2.40
C MET A 130 -5.00 9.28 -1.66
N GLU A 131 -4.99 9.03 -0.36
CA GLU A 131 -6.18 9.08 0.50
C GLU A 131 -6.76 10.49 0.55
N LYS A 132 -5.94 11.51 0.83
CA LYS A 132 -6.36 12.92 0.79
C LYS A 132 -6.98 13.30 -0.57
N ARG A 133 -6.35 12.92 -1.68
CA ARG A 133 -6.89 13.17 -3.03
C ARG A 133 -8.22 12.46 -3.26
N ASN A 134 -8.35 11.22 -2.79
CA ASN A 134 -9.60 10.46 -2.91
C ASN A 134 -10.72 11.11 -2.09
N GLU A 135 -10.43 11.54 -0.86
CA GLU A 135 -11.37 12.29 -0.03
C GLU A 135 -11.80 13.61 -0.69
N GLU A 136 -10.86 14.38 -1.21
CA GLU A 136 -11.15 15.61 -1.96
C GLU A 136 -12.06 15.33 -3.16
N GLN A 137 -11.79 14.26 -3.93
CA GLN A 137 -12.67 13.85 -5.02
C GLN A 137 -14.06 13.48 -4.52
N ILE A 138 -14.17 12.69 -3.46
CA ILE A 138 -15.46 12.31 -2.88
C ILE A 138 -16.24 13.55 -2.43
N ASN A 139 -15.58 14.50 -1.76
CA ASN A 139 -16.19 15.76 -1.31
C ASN A 139 -16.66 16.61 -2.51
N GLN A 140 -15.85 16.68 -3.58
CA GLN A 140 -16.25 17.34 -4.83
C GLN A 140 -17.49 16.68 -5.45
N HIS A 141 -17.55 15.35 -5.50
CA HIS A 141 -18.73 14.61 -6.01
C HIS A 141 -19.97 14.81 -5.13
N LYS A 142 -19.78 15.05 -3.83
CA LYS A 142 -20.84 15.41 -2.87
C LYS A 142 -21.20 16.90 -2.89
N PHE A 143 -20.47 17.73 -3.65
CA PHE A 143 -20.57 19.19 -3.64
C PHE A 143 -20.29 19.82 -2.26
N GLU A 144 -19.48 19.16 -1.44
CA GLU A 144 -19.00 19.69 -0.15
C GLU A 144 -17.67 20.42 -0.35
N ILE A 145 -17.67 21.74 -0.15
CA ILE A 145 -16.45 22.56 -0.22
C ILE A 145 -15.84 22.62 1.18
N ALA A 146 -14.61 22.13 1.33
CA ALA A 146 -13.88 22.26 2.58
C ALA A 146 -13.66 23.75 2.90
N MET A 147 -13.92 24.13 4.15
CA MET A 147 -13.60 25.49 4.60
C MET A 147 -12.08 25.66 4.66
N ARG A 148 -11.56 26.72 4.04
CA ARG A 148 -10.13 27.07 4.05
C ARG A 148 -9.54 27.28 5.45
N SER A 149 -10.38 27.48 6.46
CA SER A 149 -9.98 27.56 7.87
C SER A 149 -9.69 26.20 8.51
N LYS A 150 -10.28 25.11 7.96
CA LYS A 150 -10.06 23.73 8.43
C LYS A 150 -8.86 23.07 7.75
N GLU A 151 -8.40 23.63 6.63
CA GLU A 151 -7.21 23.14 5.92
C GLU A 151 -5.94 23.39 6.74
N GLU A 152 -5.00 22.46 6.67
CA GLU A 152 -3.68 22.65 7.27
C GLU A 152 -2.92 23.76 6.55
N MET A 153 -2.19 24.56 7.32
CA MET A 153 -1.34 25.61 6.77
C MET A 153 -0.23 24.97 5.91
N SER A 154 -0.23 25.28 4.60
CA SER A 154 0.86 24.94 3.68
C SER A 154 2.22 25.40 4.22
N LYS A 155 3.30 24.72 3.83
CA LYS A 155 4.67 25.07 4.20
C LYS A 155 4.98 26.54 3.87
N GLU A 156 4.67 26.96 2.65
CA GLU A 156 4.80 28.35 2.20
C GLU A 156 4.07 29.33 3.12
N ARG A 157 2.86 28.96 3.58
CA ARG A 157 2.06 29.81 4.45
C ARG A 157 2.64 29.91 5.86
N ARG A 158 3.28 28.84 6.36
CA ARG A 158 4.03 28.86 7.63
C ARG A 158 5.28 29.73 7.51
N GLU A 159 6.00 29.62 6.40
CA GLU A 159 7.19 30.44 6.11
C GLU A 159 6.84 31.92 5.98
N LEU A 160 5.78 32.25 5.24
CA LEU A 160 5.26 33.61 5.13
C LEU A 160 4.82 34.17 6.48
N LYS A 161 4.16 33.35 7.31
CA LYS A 161 3.79 33.75 8.68
C LYS A 161 5.04 34.08 9.50
N GLY A 162 6.07 33.23 9.46
CA GLY A 162 7.33 33.46 10.17
C GLY A 162 8.10 34.68 9.64
N LEU A 163 8.09 34.92 8.33
CA LEU A 163 8.65 36.12 7.72
C LEU A 163 7.89 37.38 8.16
N ALA A 164 6.56 37.33 8.17
CA ALA A 164 5.73 38.45 8.64
C ALA A 164 5.99 38.76 10.11
N GLU A 165 6.11 37.74 10.98
CA GLU A 165 6.46 37.93 12.40
C GLU A 165 7.83 38.61 12.57
N ARG A 166 8.84 38.23 11.77
CA ARG A 166 10.17 38.87 11.79
C ARG A 166 10.14 40.32 11.29
N MET A 167 9.37 40.59 10.25
CA MET A 167 9.18 41.97 9.75
C MET A 167 8.48 42.85 10.78
N LEU A 168 7.47 42.33 11.47
CA LEU A 168 6.77 43.06 12.54
C LEU A 168 7.68 43.37 13.74
N ARG A 169 8.64 42.49 14.05
CA ARG A 169 9.68 42.75 15.07
C ARG A 169 10.76 43.73 14.61
N GLY A 170 10.80 44.08 13.33
CA GLY A 170 11.82 44.96 12.75
C GLY A 170 13.15 44.26 12.43
N GLU A 171 13.23 42.93 12.53
CA GLU A 171 14.44 42.16 12.20
C GLU A 171 14.74 42.17 10.70
N VAL A 172 13.70 42.25 9.87
CA VAL A 172 13.77 42.26 8.41
C VAL A 172 13.02 43.47 7.87
N LYS A 173 13.71 44.33 7.11
CA LYS A 173 13.06 45.42 6.37
C LYS A 173 12.55 44.88 5.04
N TRP A 174 11.29 45.20 4.71
CA TRP A 174 10.72 44.84 3.41
C TRP A 174 11.40 45.63 2.29
N ASP A 175 11.71 44.94 1.20
CA ASP A 175 12.20 45.54 -0.04
C ASP A 175 11.59 44.80 -1.24
N ASN A 176 11.34 45.53 -2.34
CA ASN A 176 10.71 45.02 -3.55
C ASN A 176 11.75 44.42 -4.53
N GLY A 177 13.05 44.67 -4.31
CA GLY A 177 14.14 44.15 -5.17
C GLY A 177 14.10 44.67 -6.62
N VAL A 178 13.24 45.65 -6.91
CA VAL A 178 13.10 46.26 -8.23
C VAL A 178 14.12 47.39 -8.37
N ALA A 179 14.96 47.32 -9.40
CA ALA A 179 15.80 48.45 -9.79
C ALA A 179 14.91 49.57 -10.33
N LEU A 180 14.75 50.64 -9.54
CA LEU A 180 13.96 51.81 -9.92
C LEU A 180 14.63 52.58 -11.05
N ASP A 181 13.82 53.10 -11.98
CA ASP A 181 14.31 53.95 -13.06
C ASP A 181 14.97 55.23 -12.49
N PRO A 182 16.02 55.78 -13.13
CA PRO A 182 16.75 56.97 -12.64
C PRO A 182 15.88 58.22 -12.42
N LYS A 183 14.70 58.27 -13.06
CA LYS A 183 13.70 59.34 -12.88
C LYS A 183 13.21 59.43 -11.42
N TRP A 184 13.27 58.35 -10.66
CA TRP A 184 12.77 58.26 -9.29
C TRP A 184 13.82 58.57 -8.22
N ASP A 185 15.08 58.80 -8.61
CA ASP A 185 16.19 59.09 -7.67
C ASP A 185 15.98 60.36 -6.85
N SER A 186 15.32 61.37 -7.42
CA SER A 186 15.00 62.62 -6.72
C SER A 186 14.00 62.39 -5.59
N VAL A 187 12.98 61.57 -5.84
CA VAL A 187 11.93 61.21 -4.87
C VAL A 187 12.51 60.35 -3.75
N LEU A 188 13.41 59.41 -4.07
CA LEU A 188 14.10 58.59 -3.07
C LEU A 188 14.99 59.42 -2.13
N LYS A 189 15.76 60.37 -2.68
CA LYS A 189 16.59 61.28 -1.88
C LYS A 189 15.77 62.15 -0.93
N GLU A 190 14.58 62.58 -1.37
CA GLU A 190 13.67 63.37 -0.53
C GLU A 190 13.03 62.52 0.58
N ALA A 191 12.66 61.27 0.29
CA ALA A 191 12.14 60.33 1.27
C ALA A 191 13.18 59.96 2.34
N GLN A 192 14.42 59.66 1.94
CA GLN A 192 15.52 59.35 2.87
C GLN A 192 15.84 60.51 3.83
N ARG A 193 15.73 61.76 3.37
CA ARG A 193 15.90 62.95 4.22
C ARG A 193 14.80 63.10 5.26
N LYS A 194 13.55 62.73 4.92
CA LYS A 194 12.42 62.77 5.86
C LYS A 194 12.52 61.65 6.90
N ASP A 195 12.92 60.45 6.49
CA ASP A 195 13.12 59.31 7.39
C ASP A 195 14.29 59.52 8.37
N ALA A 196 15.33 60.27 8.00
CA ALA A 196 16.46 60.59 8.87
C ALA A 196 16.20 61.73 9.87
N ALA A 197 15.10 62.48 9.68
CA ALA A 197 14.69 63.59 10.54
C ALA A 197 13.59 63.21 11.55
N ALA A 198 13.06 61.99 11.46
CA ALA A 198 12.05 61.39 12.34
C ALA A 198 12.68 60.31 13.23
#